data_AF-W2T2P3-F1
#
_entry.id   AF-W2T2P3-F1
#
_cell.length_a   1.000
_cell.length_b   1.000
_cell.length_c   1.000
_cell.angle_alpha   90.00
_cell.angle_beta   90.00
_cell.angle_gamma   90.00
#
_symmetry.space_group_name_H-M   'P 1'
#
loop_
_entity.id
_entity.type
_entity.pdbx_description
1 polymer ?
#
loop_
_entity_poly.entity_id
_entity_poly.type
_entity_poly.pdbx_seq_one_letter_code
_entity_poly.pdbx_strand_id
1 'polypeptide(L)'
;MLSICCINLMLTFENDTQFCWPYVVGQRNSEKKIELRFPDGPPLINTNGVTLNGHDCRRQSSDKDHHYFHDSDPLIEEILNENYDHEMAAVASTMSAVHPTTLDVIVQKCLCRPKHHLESNSLKRERTLLLALSTVPYCLASTTQWSILRAFYSAVATFALDDPSLASECPRKGNHWQIVGFQGSDPATDFRGTGILGLIQLYCVVKNLPESKLATIVQLSRGEPNDFPLAVVGINITALLVARLRNGELLESAVACGGYLKAINQLYQSSLVLFCKQWKEENCSVKDCQHLLNSELINFDFKH
;
A
#
# COMPACT_ATOMS: atom_id res chain seq x y z
N MET A 1 -46.38 19.73 -9.78
CA MET A 1 -46.46 19.64 -11.26
C MET A 1 -45.07 20.01 -11.76
N LEU A 2 -44.26 19.04 -12.25
CA LEU A 2 -44.24 18.50 -13.63
C LEU A 2 -43.99 19.64 -14.64
N SER A 3 -43.08 19.58 -15.62
CA SER A 3 -42.40 18.50 -16.36
C SER A 3 -41.23 19.14 -17.14
N ILE A 4 -40.03 18.55 -17.27
CA ILE A 4 -39.59 17.45 -18.17
C ILE A 4 -39.58 17.81 -19.67
N CYS A 5 -38.38 17.74 -20.28
CA CYS A 5 -38.03 16.90 -21.46
C CYS A 5 -36.50 17.05 -21.72
N CYS A 6 -35.63 16.05 -21.47
CA CYS A 6 -35.36 14.78 -22.19
C CYS A 6 -34.83 14.99 -23.62
N ILE A 7 -33.66 14.46 -24.02
CA ILE A 7 -33.41 13.07 -24.48
C ILE A 7 -31.89 12.78 -24.31
N ASN A 8 -31.44 11.77 -23.55
CA ASN A 8 -31.30 10.34 -23.84
C ASN A 8 -30.19 9.97 -24.86
N LEU A 9 -29.10 9.37 -24.37
CA LEU A 9 -28.45 8.25 -25.05
C LEU A 9 -28.09 7.18 -24.00
N MET A 10 -28.85 6.09 -24.04
CA MET A 10 -28.64 4.86 -23.31
C MET A 10 -27.71 3.99 -24.16
N LEU A 11 -26.58 3.54 -23.61
CA LEU A 11 -26.04 2.22 -23.94
C LEU A 11 -25.52 1.59 -22.65
N THR A 12 -26.24 0.53 -22.31
CA THR A 12 -26.01 -0.49 -21.30
C THR A 12 -24.61 -1.12 -21.39
N PHE A 13 -23.96 -1.34 -20.26
CA PHE A 13 -23.27 -2.61 -19.99
C PHE A 13 -23.23 -2.84 -18.47
N GLU A 14 -24.00 -3.83 -18.04
CA GLU A 14 -23.90 -4.49 -16.74
C GLU A 14 -22.55 -5.21 -16.65
N ASN A 15 -21.87 -5.06 -15.50
CA ASN A 15 -21.25 -6.17 -14.77
C ASN A 15 -20.76 -5.65 -13.42
N ASP A 16 -21.68 -5.68 -12.46
CA ASP A 16 -21.38 -5.66 -11.03
C ASP A 16 -20.53 -6.88 -10.66
N THR A 17 -19.34 -6.64 -10.12
CA THR A 17 -18.73 -7.57 -9.16
C THR A 17 -18.24 -6.79 -7.94
N GLN A 18 -19.23 -6.24 -7.23
CA GLN A 18 -19.07 -5.68 -5.89
C GLN A 18 -18.86 -6.83 -4.89
N PHE A 19 -17.63 -7.33 -4.76
CA PHE A 19 -17.33 -8.36 -3.76
C PHE A 19 -17.22 -7.77 -2.36
N CYS A 20 -18.35 -7.79 -1.66
CA CYS A 20 -18.49 -7.47 -0.25
C CYS A 20 -18.33 -8.75 0.58
N TRP A 21 -17.31 -8.84 1.43
CA TRP A 21 -17.17 -9.96 2.38
C TRP A 21 -17.00 -9.46 3.82
N PRO A 22 -17.62 -10.14 4.81
CA PRO A 22 -17.61 -9.70 6.20
C PRO A 22 -16.28 -10.04 6.90
N TYR A 23 -15.80 -9.10 7.71
CA TYR A 23 -14.77 -9.30 8.72
C TYR A 23 -15.43 -9.76 10.02
N VAL A 24 -14.89 -10.81 10.66
CA VAL A 24 -15.41 -11.39 11.90
C VAL A 24 -14.29 -11.40 12.92
N VAL A 25 -14.38 -10.52 13.91
CA VAL A 25 -13.61 -10.64 15.15
C VAL A 25 -14.57 -10.41 16.32
N GLY A 26 -14.67 -11.41 17.20
CA GLY A 26 -15.25 -11.26 18.54
C GLY A 26 -16.78 -11.09 18.60
N GLN A 27 -17.42 -11.75 19.55
CA GLN A 27 -18.87 -11.82 19.67
C GLN A 27 -19.52 -10.47 20.06
N ARG A 28 -19.97 -9.68 19.08
CA ARG A 28 -21.29 -9.00 19.09
C ARG A 28 -21.60 -8.32 17.74
N ASN A 29 -22.81 -8.60 17.25
CA ASN A 29 -23.39 -8.09 15.99
C ASN A 29 -23.33 -6.56 15.82
N SER A 30 -22.38 -6.08 15.03
CA SER A 30 -22.55 -4.94 14.12
C SER A 30 -21.43 -4.96 13.09
N GLU A 31 -21.75 -5.19 11.82
CA GLU A 31 -20.79 -5.28 10.72
C GLU A 31 -20.06 -3.94 10.54
N LYS A 32 -18.81 -3.87 11.00
CA LYS A 32 -17.93 -2.71 10.81
C LYS A 32 -17.13 -2.91 9.53
N LYS A 33 -17.58 -2.32 8.42
CA LYS A 33 -16.96 -2.48 7.09
C LYS A 33 -16.16 -1.23 6.71
N ILE A 34 -14.86 -1.40 6.48
CA ILE A 34 -14.00 -0.39 5.85
C ILE A 34 -13.80 -0.78 4.39
N GLU A 35 -14.10 0.14 3.49
CA GLU A 35 -13.88 -0.03 2.06
C GLU A 35 -12.38 0.09 1.75
N LEU A 36 -11.82 -0.88 1.04
CA LEU A 36 -10.51 -0.73 0.40
C LEU A 36 -10.72 0.12 -0.85
N ARG A 37 -10.25 1.37 -0.84
CA ARG A 37 -10.35 2.25 -2.00
C ARG A 37 -8.98 2.45 -2.63
N PHE A 38 -8.89 2.05 -3.88
CA PHE A 38 -7.76 2.35 -4.75
C PHE A 38 -8.15 3.57 -5.59
N PRO A 39 -7.49 4.73 -5.43
CA PRO A 39 -7.70 5.88 -6.31
C PRO A 39 -7.38 5.41 -7.74
N ASP A 40 -8.39 5.33 -8.60
CA ASP A 40 -8.33 4.82 -9.97
C ASP A 40 -7.28 3.71 -10.19
N GLY A 41 -7.66 2.48 -9.84
CA GLY A 41 -6.81 1.31 -10.06
C GLY A 41 -6.25 1.25 -11.49
N PRO A 42 -5.07 0.66 -11.69
CA PRO A 42 -4.48 0.55 -13.01
C PRO A 42 -5.48 -0.12 -13.98
N PRO A 43 -5.52 0.28 -15.27
CA PRO A 43 -6.47 -0.28 -16.21
C PRO A 43 -6.39 -1.81 -16.19
N LEU A 44 -7.56 -2.46 -16.11
CA LEU A 44 -7.68 -3.90 -16.21
C LEU A 44 -7.02 -4.36 -17.52
N ILE A 45 -5.92 -5.10 -17.41
CA ILE A 45 -5.36 -5.81 -18.56
C ILE A 45 -6.39 -6.89 -18.92
N ASN A 46 -7.00 -6.74 -20.08
CA ASN A 46 -8.06 -7.60 -20.57
C ASN A 46 -7.49 -9.00 -20.89
N THR A 47 -7.40 -9.88 -19.89
CA THR A 47 -7.06 -11.30 -20.09
C THR A 47 -8.32 -12.07 -20.43
N ASN A 48 -8.81 -11.91 -21.66
CA ASN A 48 -9.86 -12.77 -22.18
C ASN A 48 -9.34 -14.21 -22.28
N GLY A 49 -9.89 -15.10 -21.45
CA GLY A 49 -9.94 -16.53 -21.71
C GLY A 49 -8.63 -17.31 -21.56
N VAL A 50 -8.04 -17.34 -20.37
CA VAL A 50 -7.14 -18.44 -19.98
C VAL A 50 -7.63 -19.02 -18.67
N THR A 51 -8.13 -20.24 -18.72
CA THR A 51 -8.33 -21.09 -17.55
C THR A 51 -7.07 -21.06 -16.69
N LEU A 52 -7.15 -20.48 -15.49
CA LEU A 52 -6.05 -20.42 -14.51
C LEU A 52 -5.78 -21.82 -13.94
N ASN A 53 -5.18 -22.67 -14.77
CA ASN A 53 -4.39 -23.78 -14.31
C ASN A 53 -2.98 -23.25 -14.02
N GLY A 54 -2.58 -23.35 -12.75
CA GLY A 54 -1.24 -23.10 -12.20
C GLY A 54 -0.23 -22.44 -13.14
N HIS A 55 -0.22 -21.10 -13.17
CA HIS A 55 0.95 -20.40 -13.67
C HIS A 55 2.09 -20.60 -12.67
N ASP A 56 3.17 -21.21 -13.14
CA ASP A 56 4.44 -21.37 -12.43
C ASP A 56 4.84 -20.02 -11.80
N CYS A 57 4.70 -19.91 -10.47
CA CYS A 57 5.19 -18.77 -9.67
C CYS A 57 6.72 -18.75 -9.57
N ARG A 58 7.44 -19.43 -10.47
CA ARG A 58 8.90 -19.50 -10.47
C ARG A 58 9.45 -18.35 -11.29
N ARG A 59 9.42 -17.15 -10.71
CA ARG A 59 10.12 -15.99 -11.28
C ARG A 59 11.62 -16.28 -11.26
N GLN A 60 12.23 -16.25 -12.43
CA GLN A 60 13.66 -16.48 -12.57
C GLN A 60 14.39 -15.26 -11.99
N SER A 61 15.33 -15.53 -11.06
CA SER A 61 16.36 -14.58 -10.69
C SER A 61 17.06 -14.13 -11.97
N SER A 62 17.18 -12.81 -12.16
CA SER A 62 17.91 -12.26 -13.31
C SER A 62 19.32 -12.85 -13.35
N ASP A 63 19.82 -13.13 -14.54
CA ASP A 63 21.18 -13.66 -14.75
C ASP A 63 22.21 -12.88 -13.91
N LYS A 64 23.09 -13.62 -13.23
CA LYS A 64 23.95 -13.14 -12.15
C LYS A 64 24.90 -12.04 -12.65
N ASP A 65 24.56 -10.77 -12.46
CA ASP A 65 25.55 -9.66 -12.32
C ASP A 65 24.93 -8.26 -12.12
N HIS A 66 23.60 -8.10 -12.09
CA HIS A 66 22.97 -6.77 -11.98
C HIS A 66 21.94 -6.67 -10.85
N HIS A 67 22.40 -6.63 -9.60
CA HIS A 67 21.61 -6.07 -8.50
C HIS A 67 21.51 -4.56 -8.71
N TYR A 68 20.33 -4.09 -9.12
CA TYR A 68 20.09 -2.66 -9.37
C TYR A 68 19.70 -1.90 -8.11
N PHE A 69 19.11 -2.61 -7.14
CA PHE A 69 18.62 -2.05 -5.90
C PHE A 69 19.33 -2.71 -4.72
N HIS A 70 19.86 -1.88 -3.82
CA HIS A 70 20.49 -2.33 -2.59
C HIS A 70 19.61 -1.98 -1.40
N ASP A 71 19.31 -2.97 -0.56
CA ASP A 71 18.62 -2.76 0.71
C ASP A 71 19.34 -3.51 1.83
N SER A 72 19.37 -2.90 3.01
CA SER A 72 19.93 -3.54 4.21
C SER A 72 19.18 -4.82 4.63
N ASP A 73 17.93 -4.96 4.21
CA ASP A 73 17.12 -6.15 4.44
C ASP A 73 17.24 -7.12 3.26
N PRO A 74 17.79 -8.33 3.46
CA PRO A 74 17.98 -9.27 2.36
C PRO A 74 16.67 -9.78 1.75
N LEU A 75 15.57 -9.82 2.52
CA LEU A 75 14.27 -10.24 1.99
C LEU A 75 13.67 -9.15 1.08
N ILE A 76 13.86 -7.88 1.45
CA ILE A 76 13.46 -6.77 0.59
C ILE A 76 14.36 -6.70 -0.62
N GLU A 77 15.68 -6.79 -0.46
CA GLU A 77 16.65 -6.77 -1.57
C GLU A 77 16.36 -7.88 -2.59
N GLU A 78 16.04 -9.09 -2.13
CA GLU A 78 15.65 -10.20 -3.02
C GLU A 78 14.40 -9.84 -3.82
N ILE A 79 13.34 -9.32 -3.18
CA ILE A 79 12.11 -8.91 -3.88
C ILE A 79 12.41 -7.81 -4.89
N LEU A 80 13.14 -6.76 -4.52
CA LEU A 80 13.43 -5.61 -5.40
C LEU A 80 14.22 -5.99 -6.66
N ASN A 81 14.95 -7.11 -6.62
CA ASN A 81 15.78 -7.59 -7.72
C ASN A 81 15.19 -8.82 -8.45
N GLU A 82 13.91 -9.18 -8.21
CA GLU A 82 13.18 -10.08 -9.11
C GLU A 82 12.95 -9.42 -10.49
N ASN A 83 12.67 -10.23 -11.52
CA ASN A 83 12.37 -9.71 -12.86
C ASN A 83 10.93 -9.15 -12.94
N TYR A 84 10.83 -7.83 -13.08
CA TYR A 84 9.58 -7.08 -13.28
C TYR A 84 9.54 -6.28 -14.58
N ASP A 85 10.32 -6.66 -15.59
CA ASP A 85 10.46 -5.87 -16.82
C ASP A 85 9.10 -5.61 -17.51
N HIS A 86 8.21 -6.60 -17.49
CA HIS A 86 6.87 -6.49 -18.07
C HIS A 86 5.98 -5.52 -17.29
N GLU A 87 5.94 -5.64 -15.97
CA GLU A 87 5.15 -4.78 -15.09
C GLU A 87 5.69 -3.35 -15.10
N MET A 88 7.01 -3.17 -15.08
CA MET A 88 7.68 -1.87 -15.22
C MET A 88 7.35 -1.21 -16.57
N ALA A 89 7.36 -1.96 -17.67
CA ALA A 89 6.96 -1.46 -18.98
C ALA A 89 5.48 -1.06 -19.01
N ALA A 90 4.60 -1.85 -18.39
CA ALA A 90 3.16 -1.58 -18.34
C ALA A 90 2.85 -0.26 -17.58
N VAL A 91 3.45 -0.08 -16.39
CA VAL A 91 3.17 1.11 -15.56
C VAL A 91 3.83 2.37 -16.10
N ALA A 92 4.95 2.27 -16.83
CA ALA A 92 5.66 3.45 -17.38
C ALA A 92 4.76 4.35 -18.23
N SER A 93 3.79 3.76 -18.94
CA SER A 93 2.81 4.49 -19.77
C SER A 93 1.79 5.32 -18.96
N THR A 94 1.61 4.97 -17.68
CA THR A 94 0.60 5.56 -16.79
C THR A 94 1.17 6.59 -15.82
N MET A 95 2.49 6.81 -15.85
CA MET A 95 3.18 7.72 -14.95
C MET A 95 3.06 9.16 -15.44
N SER A 96 2.67 10.07 -14.55
CA SER A 96 2.76 11.50 -14.81
C SER A 96 4.23 11.90 -14.82
N ALA A 97 4.63 12.66 -15.85
CA ALA A 97 5.94 13.27 -15.89
C ALA A 97 6.08 14.26 -14.72
N VAL A 98 7.23 14.21 -14.03
CA VAL A 98 7.52 15.23 -13.01
C VAL A 98 7.95 16.50 -13.73
N HIS A 99 7.07 17.50 -13.72
CA HIS A 99 7.37 18.78 -14.34
C HIS A 99 7.84 19.78 -13.28
N PRO A 100 8.95 20.52 -13.52
CA PRO A 100 9.28 21.67 -12.69
C PRO A 100 8.16 22.71 -12.78
N THR A 101 7.83 23.37 -11.67
CA THR A 101 6.80 24.42 -11.68
C THR A 101 7.24 25.60 -12.52
N THR A 102 6.32 26.43 -13.01
CA THR A 102 6.64 27.66 -13.76
C THR A 102 7.55 28.58 -12.95
N LEU A 103 7.37 28.59 -11.62
CA LEU A 103 8.22 29.34 -10.70
C LEU A 103 9.63 28.76 -10.63
N ASP A 104 9.78 27.43 -10.63
CA ASP A 104 11.09 26.76 -10.68
C ASP A 104 11.85 27.08 -11.97
N VAL A 105 11.15 27.13 -13.11
CA VAL A 105 11.75 27.50 -14.41
C VAL A 105 12.24 28.94 -14.42
N ILE A 106 11.48 29.87 -13.82
CA ILE A 106 11.85 31.29 -13.71
C ILE A 106 13.02 31.46 -12.73
N VAL A 107 12.94 30.84 -11.54
CA VAL A 107 14.00 30.87 -10.52
C VAL A 107 15.31 30.28 -11.07
N GLN A 108 15.23 29.19 -11.85
CA GLN A 108 16.38 28.59 -12.53
C GLN A 108 17.07 29.57 -13.49
N LYS A 109 16.29 30.34 -14.26
CA LYS A 109 16.82 31.30 -15.23
C LYS A 109 17.37 32.58 -14.58
N CYS A 110 16.82 32.99 -13.44
CA CYS A 110 17.11 34.30 -12.85
C CYS A 110 18.12 34.29 -11.68
N LEU A 111 18.29 33.18 -10.95
CA LEU A 111 19.05 33.18 -9.69
C LEU A 111 20.31 32.31 -9.65
N CYS A 112 20.71 31.68 -10.76
CA CYS A 112 21.85 30.74 -10.82
C CYS A 112 21.85 29.73 -9.64
N ARG A 113 20.67 29.40 -9.10
CA ARG A 113 20.51 28.45 -8.00
C ARG A 113 20.72 27.02 -8.53
N PRO A 114 21.17 26.09 -7.67
CA PRO A 114 21.29 24.67 -8.04
C PRO A 114 19.97 24.16 -8.63
N LYS A 115 20.07 23.23 -9.59
CA LYS A 115 18.92 22.62 -10.28
C LYS A 115 17.81 22.29 -9.28
N HIS A 116 16.60 22.81 -9.48
CA HIS A 116 15.42 22.16 -8.91
C HIS A 116 15.45 20.69 -9.33
N HIS A 117 15.22 19.82 -8.36
CA HIS A 117 15.53 18.40 -8.40
C HIS A 117 14.87 17.70 -9.61
N LEU A 118 15.59 17.61 -10.73
CA LEU A 118 15.18 16.78 -11.85
C LEU A 118 15.24 15.32 -11.39
N GLU A 119 14.19 14.56 -11.70
CA GLU A 119 14.17 13.12 -11.42
C GLU A 119 15.33 12.45 -12.16
N SER A 120 16.29 11.90 -11.41
CA SER A 120 17.43 11.18 -12.00
C SER A 120 16.95 9.88 -12.65
N ASN A 121 17.72 9.34 -13.59
CA ASN A 121 17.37 8.05 -14.21
C ASN A 121 17.25 6.91 -13.17
N SER A 122 18.07 6.95 -12.11
CA SER A 122 18.02 5.99 -11.01
C SER A 122 16.71 6.15 -10.21
N LEU A 123 16.34 7.38 -9.83
CA LEU A 123 15.08 7.65 -9.14
C LEU A 123 13.87 7.30 -10.00
N LYS A 124 13.91 7.63 -11.30
CA LYS A 124 12.85 7.26 -12.24
C LYS A 124 12.69 5.74 -12.32
N ARG A 125 13.79 4.99 -12.40
CA ARG A 125 13.76 3.52 -12.42
C ARG A 125 13.19 2.96 -11.12
N GLU A 126 13.61 3.47 -9.97
CA GLU A 126 13.07 3.09 -8.67
C GLU A 126 11.57 3.36 -8.57
N ARG A 127 11.11 4.55 -8.99
CA ARG A 127 9.69 4.90 -9.03
C ARG A 127 8.89 3.92 -9.91
N THR A 128 9.39 3.62 -11.10
CA THR A 128 8.75 2.65 -12.00
C THR A 128 8.70 1.26 -11.38
N LEU A 129 9.77 0.82 -10.69
CA LEU A 129 9.76 -0.47 -9.97
C LEU A 129 8.71 -0.49 -8.86
N LEU A 130 8.66 0.55 -8.01
CA LEU A 130 7.69 0.59 -6.91
C LEU A 130 6.24 0.61 -7.43
N LEU A 131 5.99 1.31 -8.54
CA LEU A 131 4.68 1.27 -9.21
C LEU A 131 4.40 -0.13 -9.79
N ALA A 132 5.37 -0.80 -10.37
CA ALA A 132 5.22 -2.18 -10.83
C ALA A 132 4.88 -3.12 -9.67
N LEU A 133 5.62 -3.05 -8.56
CA LEU A 133 5.36 -3.81 -7.33
C LEU A 133 3.96 -3.54 -6.76
N SER A 134 3.39 -2.36 -6.97
CA SER A 134 2.01 -2.05 -6.59
C SER A 134 0.95 -2.79 -7.40
N THR A 135 1.32 -3.31 -8.57
CA THR A 135 0.42 -4.08 -9.46
C THR A 135 0.65 -5.58 -9.41
N VAL A 136 1.80 -6.01 -8.89
CA VAL A 136 2.16 -7.42 -8.81
C VAL A 136 1.38 -8.08 -7.66
N PRO A 137 0.56 -9.11 -7.91
CA PRO A 137 -0.17 -9.80 -6.85
C PRO A 137 0.78 -10.56 -5.92
N TYR A 138 0.39 -10.66 -4.65
CA TYR A 138 1.04 -11.55 -3.68
C TYR A 138 1.02 -13.01 -4.18
N CYS A 139 2.19 -13.64 -4.28
CA CYS A 139 2.31 -15.04 -4.70
C CYS A 139 2.43 -15.96 -3.47
N LEU A 140 1.44 -16.84 -3.28
CA LEU A 140 1.43 -17.86 -2.22
C LEU A 140 2.61 -18.83 -2.28
N ALA A 141 3.21 -19.06 -3.46
CA ALA A 141 4.36 -19.94 -3.60
C ALA A 141 5.70 -19.26 -3.28
N SER A 142 5.77 -17.93 -3.22
CA SER A 142 6.99 -17.21 -2.89
C SER A 142 7.33 -17.39 -1.40
N THR A 143 8.54 -17.89 -1.12
CA THR A 143 9.06 -18.04 0.24
C THR A 143 9.41 -16.68 0.85
N THR A 144 9.96 -15.77 0.06
CA THR A 144 10.42 -14.45 0.53
C THR A 144 9.25 -13.54 0.84
N GLN A 145 8.24 -13.49 -0.04
CA GLN A 145 7.00 -12.77 0.24
C GLN A 145 6.25 -13.37 1.44
N TRP A 146 6.27 -14.70 1.60
CA TRP A 146 5.73 -15.35 2.79
C TRP A 146 6.46 -14.97 4.07
N SER A 147 7.79 -14.92 4.05
CA SER A 147 8.61 -14.58 5.22
C SER A 147 8.27 -13.18 5.75
N ILE A 148 8.14 -12.18 4.87
CA ILE A 148 7.80 -10.82 5.30
C ILE A 148 6.34 -10.68 5.76
N LEU A 149 5.40 -11.42 5.15
CA LEU A 149 4.00 -11.46 5.61
C LEU A 149 3.88 -12.11 6.99
N ARG A 150 4.59 -13.23 7.21
CA ARG A 150 4.64 -13.91 8.50
C ARG A 150 5.30 -13.01 9.57
N ALA A 151 6.36 -12.31 9.22
CA ALA A 151 7.02 -11.39 10.15
C ALA A 151 6.11 -10.24 10.57
N PHE A 152 5.34 -9.67 9.63
CA PHE A 152 4.27 -8.71 9.95
C PHE A 152 3.26 -9.31 10.94
N TYR A 153 2.73 -10.50 10.64
CA TYR A 153 1.78 -11.18 11.52
C TYR A 153 2.35 -11.36 12.91
N SER A 154 3.52 -11.98 13.04
CA SER A 154 4.11 -12.29 14.35
C SER A 154 4.36 -11.02 15.17
N ALA A 155 4.87 -9.95 14.56
CA ALA A 155 5.11 -8.69 15.27
C ALA A 155 3.83 -8.04 15.81
N VAL A 156 2.74 -8.06 15.04
CA VAL A 156 1.44 -7.51 15.47
C VAL A 156 0.75 -8.45 16.48
N ALA A 157 0.76 -9.76 16.20
CA ALA A 157 0.11 -10.78 17.01
C ALA A 157 0.66 -10.84 18.44
N THR A 158 1.96 -10.58 18.63
CA THR A 158 2.58 -10.48 19.97
C THR A 158 1.89 -9.47 20.89
N PHE A 159 1.32 -8.40 20.34
CA PHE A 159 0.60 -7.38 21.12
C PHE A 159 -0.93 -7.51 21.02
N ALA A 160 -1.44 -8.34 20.12
CA ALA A 160 -2.87 -8.50 19.87
C ALA A 160 -3.49 -9.70 20.58
N LEU A 161 -2.70 -10.73 20.86
CA LEU A 161 -3.12 -11.98 21.48
C LEU A 161 -2.95 -11.93 23.01
N ASP A 162 -3.85 -12.62 23.72
CA ASP A 162 -3.72 -12.81 25.17
C ASP A 162 -2.53 -13.70 25.53
N ASP A 163 -2.22 -14.68 24.66
CA ASP A 163 -1.04 -15.54 24.76
C ASP A 163 -0.07 -15.25 23.59
N PRO A 164 1.04 -14.53 23.83
CA PRO A 164 2.02 -14.20 22.82
C PRO A 164 2.74 -15.41 22.20
N SER A 165 2.72 -16.58 22.84
CA SER A 165 3.37 -17.78 22.29
C SER A 165 2.72 -18.25 20.97
N LEU A 166 1.43 -17.97 20.82
CA LEU A 166 0.64 -18.26 19.63
C LEU A 166 0.96 -17.33 18.44
N ALA A 167 1.70 -16.23 18.64
CA ALA A 167 2.12 -15.34 17.55
C ALA A 167 3.06 -16.02 16.54
N SER A 168 3.66 -17.16 16.93
CA SER A 168 4.49 -17.99 16.06
C SER A 168 3.69 -18.92 15.16
N GLU A 169 2.43 -19.22 15.52
CA GLU A 169 1.50 -20.04 14.76
C GLU A 169 0.82 -19.20 13.66
N CYS A 170 1.36 -19.27 12.46
CA CYS A 170 0.88 -18.49 11.32
C CYS A 170 0.72 -19.42 10.11
N PRO A 171 -0.36 -20.21 10.02
CA PRO A 171 -0.66 -20.95 8.80
C PRO A 171 -0.95 -19.97 7.65
N ARG A 172 -0.68 -20.35 6.40
CA ARG A 172 -0.85 -19.42 5.25
C ARG A 172 -2.28 -18.89 5.09
N LYS A 173 -3.29 -19.63 5.55
CA LYS A 173 -4.70 -19.23 5.55
C LYS A 173 -5.36 -19.59 6.88
N GLY A 174 -6.36 -18.81 7.28
CA GLY A 174 -7.17 -19.03 8.47
C GLY A 174 -7.63 -17.72 9.13
N ASN A 175 -8.60 -17.80 10.05
CA ASN A 175 -9.20 -16.60 10.66
C ASN A 175 -8.22 -15.80 11.55
N HIS A 176 -7.07 -16.35 11.90
CA HIS A 176 -6.01 -15.65 12.64
C HIS A 176 -5.54 -14.36 11.93
N TRP A 177 -5.64 -14.27 10.61
CA TRP A 177 -5.33 -13.04 9.87
C TRP A 177 -6.20 -11.84 10.26
N GLN A 178 -7.42 -12.11 10.72
CA GLN A 178 -8.31 -11.06 11.22
C GLN A 178 -7.78 -10.48 12.54
N ILE A 179 -6.97 -11.20 13.32
CA ILE A 179 -6.39 -10.68 14.58
C ILE A 179 -5.50 -9.47 14.31
N VAL A 180 -4.79 -9.46 13.18
CA VAL A 180 -3.89 -8.39 12.75
C VAL A 180 -4.55 -7.41 11.76
N GLY A 181 -5.85 -7.56 11.50
CA GLY A 181 -6.66 -6.60 10.75
C GLY A 181 -6.80 -6.84 9.25
N PHE A 182 -6.62 -8.07 8.74
CA PHE A 182 -6.99 -8.43 7.35
C PHE A 182 -8.47 -8.76 7.21
N GLN A 183 -9.13 -8.47 6.07
CA GLN A 183 -10.58 -8.63 5.94
C GLN A 183 -11.07 -10.08 6.13
N GLY A 184 -10.27 -11.07 5.74
CA GLY A 184 -10.65 -12.47 5.79
C GLY A 184 -9.52 -13.42 6.16
N SER A 185 -9.73 -14.69 5.87
CA SER A 185 -8.78 -15.76 6.17
C SER A 185 -7.61 -15.87 5.18
N ASP A 186 -7.59 -15.04 4.13
CA ASP A 186 -6.59 -15.09 3.06
C ASP A 186 -6.09 -13.67 2.73
N PRO A 187 -4.92 -13.27 3.24
CA PRO A 187 -4.33 -11.94 3.04
C PRO A 187 -4.11 -11.58 1.56
N ALA A 188 -3.96 -12.59 0.69
CA ALA A 188 -3.77 -12.36 -0.75
C ALA A 188 -4.91 -11.51 -1.35
N THR A 189 -6.11 -11.60 -0.77
CA THR A 189 -7.29 -10.89 -1.25
C THR A 189 -7.27 -9.39 -0.96
N ASP A 190 -6.61 -8.97 0.12
CA ASP A 190 -6.52 -7.56 0.53
C ASP A 190 -5.50 -6.79 -0.31
N PHE A 191 -4.43 -7.45 -0.77
CA PHE A 191 -3.34 -6.82 -1.55
C PHE A 191 -3.68 -6.51 -3.01
N ARG A 192 -4.90 -6.81 -3.51
CA ARG A 192 -5.22 -6.71 -4.94
C ARG A 192 -4.95 -5.34 -5.57
N GLY A 193 -5.09 -4.25 -4.82
CA GLY A 193 -4.87 -2.89 -5.35
C GLY A 193 -3.57 -2.20 -4.90
N THR A 194 -2.73 -2.88 -4.10
CA THR A 194 -1.41 -2.37 -3.68
C THR A 194 -0.26 -3.33 -3.94
N GLY A 195 -0.57 -4.54 -4.43
CA GLY A 195 0.38 -5.58 -4.76
C GLY A 195 1.35 -5.93 -3.63
N ILE A 196 2.54 -6.37 -4.03
CA ILE A 196 3.66 -6.66 -3.12
C ILE A 196 4.14 -5.40 -2.41
N LEU A 197 3.96 -4.20 -2.99
CA LEU A 197 4.34 -2.95 -2.31
C LEU A 197 3.59 -2.78 -0.97
N GLY A 198 2.29 -3.06 -0.91
CA GLY A 198 1.53 -3.01 0.35
C GLY A 198 2.07 -3.97 1.40
N LEU A 199 2.49 -5.16 0.97
CA LEU A 199 3.14 -6.14 1.85
C LEU A 199 4.50 -5.65 2.36
N ILE A 200 5.33 -5.09 1.48
CA ILE A 200 6.63 -4.50 1.85
C ILE A 200 6.42 -3.41 2.92
N GLN A 201 5.43 -2.52 2.74
CA GLN A 201 5.19 -1.43 3.68
C GLN A 201 4.68 -1.91 5.05
N LEU A 202 3.77 -2.90 5.08
CA LEU A 202 3.36 -3.55 6.33
C LEU A 202 4.55 -4.19 7.06
N TYR A 203 5.46 -4.84 6.34
CA TYR A 203 6.66 -5.41 6.93
C TYR A 203 7.63 -4.33 7.44
N CYS A 204 7.93 -3.33 6.62
CA CYS A 204 8.84 -2.25 6.98
C CYS A 204 8.36 -1.47 8.22
N VAL A 205 7.04 -1.25 8.37
CA VAL A 205 6.54 -0.47 9.52
C VAL A 205 6.74 -1.20 10.84
N VAL A 206 6.54 -2.53 10.90
CA VAL A 206 6.74 -3.29 12.13
C VAL A 206 8.22 -3.46 12.48
N LYS A 207 9.10 -3.42 11.47
CA LYS A 207 10.55 -3.46 11.65
C LYS A 207 11.12 -2.12 12.14
N ASN A 208 10.58 -1.01 11.65
CA ASN A 208 11.16 0.32 11.85
C ASN A 208 10.54 1.09 13.03
N LEU A 209 9.33 0.73 13.46
CA LEU A 209 8.73 1.33 14.65
C LEU A 209 9.39 0.82 15.93
N PRO A 210 9.66 1.71 16.92
CA PRO A 210 9.96 1.27 18.27
C PRO A 210 8.86 0.36 18.82
N GLU A 211 9.25 -0.70 19.52
CA GLU A 211 8.35 -1.72 20.06
C GLU A 211 7.18 -1.11 20.86
N SER A 212 7.46 -0.13 21.72
CA SER A 212 6.44 0.56 22.52
C SER A 212 5.42 1.33 21.66
N LYS A 213 5.84 1.90 20.54
CA LYS A 213 4.94 2.57 19.59
C LYS A 213 4.09 1.56 18.84
N LEU A 214 4.69 0.45 18.39
CA LEU A 214 3.95 -0.63 17.75
C LEU A 214 2.89 -1.21 18.70
N ALA A 215 3.26 -1.51 19.95
CA ALA A 215 2.33 -1.98 20.97
C ALA A 215 1.15 -0.99 21.18
N THR A 216 1.43 0.31 21.25
CA THR A 216 0.39 1.35 21.38
C THR A 216 -0.56 1.36 20.19
N ILE A 217 -0.04 1.24 18.97
CA ILE A 217 -0.87 1.19 17.75
C ILE A 217 -1.75 -0.06 17.74
N VAL A 218 -1.19 -1.23 18.07
CA VAL A 218 -1.93 -2.50 18.09
C VAL A 218 -3.02 -2.49 19.18
N GLN A 219 -2.73 -1.96 20.36
CA GLN A 219 -3.72 -1.81 21.42
C GLN A 219 -4.84 -0.86 21.00
N LEU A 220 -4.51 0.27 20.38
CA LEU A 220 -5.50 1.22 19.88
C LEU A 220 -6.40 0.58 18.81
N SER A 221 -5.84 -0.17 17.86
CA SER A 221 -6.61 -0.80 16.79
C SER A 221 -7.58 -1.87 17.28
N ARG A 222 -7.43 -2.35 18.52
CA ARG A 222 -8.28 -3.37 19.15
C ARG A 222 -9.17 -2.82 20.26
N GLY A 223 -9.10 -1.52 20.53
CA GLY A 223 -9.83 -0.88 21.62
C GLY A 223 -11.32 -0.73 21.32
N GLU A 224 -12.15 -1.64 21.82
CA GLU A 224 -13.62 -1.49 21.72
C GLU A 224 -14.11 -0.22 22.44
N PRO A 225 -15.12 0.48 21.91
CA PRO A 225 -15.91 0.18 20.71
C PRO A 225 -15.32 0.77 19.41
N ASN A 226 -14.12 1.36 19.47
CA ASN A 226 -13.49 2.15 18.41
C ASN A 226 -12.31 1.41 17.77
N ASP A 227 -12.42 0.08 17.65
CA ASP A 227 -11.44 -0.75 16.98
C ASP A 227 -11.40 -0.45 15.46
N PHE A 228 -10.27 -0.75 14.83
CA PHE A 228 -10.11 -0.67 13.38
C PHE A 228 -9.19 -1.80 12.87
N PRO A 229 -9.42 -2.30 11.64
CA PRO A 229 -8.59 -3.33 11.03
C PRO A 229 -7.23 -2.75 10.60
N LEU A 230 -6.20 -2.92 11.44
CA LEU A 230 -4.86 -2.34 11.26
C LEU A 230 -4.25 -2.62 9.88
N ALA A 231 -4.24 -3.88 9.41
CA ALA A 231 -3.67 -4.22 8.11
C ALA A 231 -4.43 -3.54 6.96
N VAL A 232 -5.77 -3.51 6.99
CA VAL A 232 -6.61 -2.82 5.99
C VAL A 232 -6.35 -1.32 5.96
N VAL A 233 -6.23 -0.68 7.13
CA VAL A 233 -5.84 0.75 7.22
C VAL A 233 -4.47 0.96 6.58
N GLY A 234 -3.49 0.12 6.91
CA GLY A 234 -2.17 0.15 6.30
C GLY A 234 -2.21 0.03 4.77
N ILE A 235 -2.93 -0.95 4.24
CA ILE A 235 -3.09 -1.15 2.79
C ILE A 235 -3.75 0.07 2.12
N ASN A 236 -4.74 0.69 2.76
CA ASN A 236 -5.32 1.93 2.25
C ASN A 236 -4.30 3.09 2.23
N ILE A 237 -3.45 3.22 3.24
CA ILE A 237 -2.35 4.20 3.24
C ILE A 237 -1.41 3.94 2.06
N THR A 238 -1.05 2.68 1.80
CA THR A 238 -0.25 2.33 0.61
C THR A 238 -0.94 2.79 -0.67
N ALA A 239 -2.25 2.55 -0.82
CA ALA A 239 -2.99 2.95 -2.02
C ALA A 239 -2.93 4.47 -2.27
N LEU A 240 -3.05 5.28 -1.21
CA LEU A 240 -2.88 6.73 -1.30
C LEU A 240 -1.47 7.11 -1.74
N LEU A 241 -0.44 6.49 -1.14
CA LEU A 241 0.96 6.78 -1.49
C LEU A 241 1.31 6.33 -2.91
N VAL A 242 0.72 5.23 -3.40
CA VAL A 242 0.87 4.78 -4.79
C VAL A 242 0.29 5.80 -5.76
N ALA A 243 -0.85 6.42 -5.45
CA ALA A 243 -1.42 7.48 -6.28
C ALA A 243 -0.48 8.69 -6.35
N ARG A 244 0.05 9.15 -5.21
CA ARG A 244 1.03 10.24 -5.15
C ARG A 244 2.32 9.91 -5.90
N LEU A 245 2.81 8.68 -5.74
CA LEU A 245 3.97 8.16 -6.47
C LEU A 245 3.70 8.16 -7.98
N ARG A 246 2.51 7.74 -8.43
CA ARG A 246 2.12 7.73 -9.85
C ARG A 246 2.06 9.14 -10.44
N ASN A 247 1.56 10.10 -9.67
CA ASN A 247 1.45 11.50 -10.06
C ASN A 247 2.78 12.28 -9.99
N GLY A 248 3.83 11.71 -9.39
CA GLY A 248 5.15 12.33 -9.31
C GLY A 248 5.28 13.34 -8.17
N GLU A 249 4.35 13.28 -7.22
CA GLU A 249 4.26 14.20 -6.08
C GLU A 249 5.29 13.92 -4.99
N LEU A 250 6.00 12.78 -5.06
CA LEU A 250 6.93 12.34 -4.02
C LEU A 250 8.41 12.62 -4.35
N LEU A 251 8.72 13.33 -5.44
CA LEU A 251 10.11 13.54 -5.88
C LEU A 251 10.96 14.28 -4.84
N GLU A 252 10.43 15.34 -4.22
CA GLU A 252 11.16 16.09 -3.20
C GLU A 252 11.51 15.21 -2.00
N SER A 253 10.53 14.43 -1.52
CA SER A 253 10.72 13.45 -0.46
C SER A 253 11.74 12.38 -0.87
N ALA A 254 11.68 11.87 -2.10
CA ALA A 254 12.64 10.88 -2.61
C ALA A 254 14.07 11.41 -2.61
N VAL A 255 14.29 12.65 -3.03
CA VAL A 255 15.63 13.26 -2.99
C VAL A 255 16.09 13.47 -1.56
N ALA A 256 15.23 14.02 -0.69
CA ALA A 256 15.58 14.25 0.72
C ALA A 256 15.96 12.95 1.45
N CYS A 257 15.26 11.85 1.14
CA CYS A 257 15.50 10.55 1.76
C CYS A 257 16.65 9.76 1.11
N GLY A 258 17.00 10.07 -0.14
CA GLY A 258 17.99 9.34 -0.95
C GLY A 258 17.41 8.15 -1.73
N GLY A 259 16.11 8.15 -2.03
CA GLY A 259 15.41 7.10 -2.77
C GLY A 259 13.90 7.12 -2.52
N TYR A 260 13.11 6.71 -3.51
CA TYR A 260 11.65 6.60 -3.39
C TYR A 260 11.22 5.52 -2.40
N LEU A 261 11.92 4.38 -2.30
CA LEU A 261 11.56 3.31 -1.36
C LEU A 261 11.68 3.80 0.08
N LYS A 262 12.77 4.50 0.39
CA LYS A 262 12.97 5.08 1.72
C LYS A 262 11.96 6.17 2.01
N ALA A 263 11.69 7.06 1.06
CA ALA A 263 10.70 8.12 1.21
C ALA A 263 9.29 7.56 1.45
N ILE A 264 8.82 6.63 0.63
CA ILE A 264 7.46 6.09 0.73
C ILE A 264 7.27 5.27 2.01
N ASN A 265 8.29 4.56 2.49
CA ASN A 265 8.25 3.86 3.77
C ASN A 265 8.21 4.82 4.97
N GLN A 266 8.94 5.94 4.93
CA GLN A 266 8.88 6.96 5.98
C GLN A 266 7.53 7.69 5.99
N LEU A 267 6.97 8.01 4.81
CA LEU A 267 5.64 8.58 4.67
C LEU A 267 4.55 7.62 5.17
N TYR A 268 4.66 6.33 4.84
CA TYR A 268 3.76 5.29 5.33
C TYR A 268 3.76 5.22 6.86
N GLN A 269 4.94 5.14 7.47
CA GLN A 269 5.07 5.10 8.94
C GLN A 269 4.48 6.36 9.59
N SER A 270 4.79 7.54 9.03
CA SER A 270 4.28 8.82 9.54
C SER A 270 2.76 8.91 9.40
N SER A 271 2.22 8.46 8.27
CA SER A 271 0.79 8.41 7.99
C SER A 271 0.05 7.49 8.96
N LEU A 272 0.59 6.31 9.25
CA LEU A 272 -0.01 5.38 10.21
C LEU A 272 -0.02 5.97 11.63
N VAL A 273 1.07 6.61 12.04
CA VAL A 273 1.15 7.27 13.36
C VAL A 273 0.17 8.44 13.45
N LEU A 274 0.08 9.26 12.40
CA LEU A 274 -0.85 10.39 12.34
C LEU A 274 -2.30 9.90 12.37
N PHE A 275 -2.65 8.90 11.56
CA PHE A 275 -3.95 8.24 11.59
C PHE A 275 -4.30 7.79 13.01
N CYS A 276 -3.40 7.08 13.70
CA CYS A 276 -3.64 6.59 15.05
C CYS A 276 -3.81 7.74 16.07
N LYS A 277 -3.02 8.81 15.92
CA LYS A 277 -3.12 9.99 16.78
C LYS A 277 -4.50 10.64 16.64
N GLN A 278 -4.92 10.94 15.41
CA GLN A 278 -6.22 11.56 15.15
C GLN A 278 -7.38 10.64 15.52
N TRP A 279 -7.29 9.35 15.19
CA TRP A 279 -8.30 8.35 15.56
C TRP A 279 -8.60 8.38 17.06
N LYS A 280 -7.56 8.50 17.87
CA LYS A 280 -7.67 8.62 19.32
C LYS A 280 -8.19 9.98 19.78
N GLU A 281 -7.65 11.07 19.25
CA GLU A 281 -7.99 12.45 19.65
C GLU A 281 -9.43 12.82 19.31
N GLU A 282 -9.92 12.37 18.16
CA GLU A 282 -11.27 12.64 17.65
C GLU A 282 -12.28 11.56 18.08
N ASN A 283 -11.84 10.54 18.83
CA ASN A 283 -12.67 9.41 19.27
C ASN A 283 -13.42 8.74 18.09
N CYS A 284 -12.69 8.51 17.00
CA CYS A 284 -13.22 8.02 15.74
C CYS A 284 -13.82 6.62 15.86
N SER A 285 -14.74 6.33 14.95
CA SER A 285 -15.29 5.02 14.69
C SER A 285 -14.95 4.56 13.27
N VAL A 286 -15.27 3.30 12.96
CA VAL A 286 -15.08 2.72 11.62
C VAL A 286 -15.72 3.55 10.49
N LYS A 287 -16.78 4.31 10.77
CA LYS A 287 -17.43 5.19 9.80
C LYS A 287 -16.57 6.39 9.41
N ASP A 288 -15.68 6.81 10.30
CA ASP A 288 -14.82 7.98 10.12
C ASP A 288 -13.52 7.61 9.40
N CYS A 289 -13.19 6.31 9.31
CA CYS A 289 -11.92 5.85 8.74
C CYS A 289 -11.65 6.39 7.33
N GLN A 290 -12.65 6.37 6.44
CA GLN A 290 -12.44 6.83 5.07
C GLN A 290 -12.24 8.35 5.00
N HIS A 291 -12.95 9.10 5.84
CA HIS A 291 -12.75 10.53 5.96
C HIS A 291 -11.35 10.85 6.48
N LEU A 292 -10.90 10.11 7.50
CA LEU A 292 -9.58 10.30 8.11
C LEU A 292 -8.44 10.00 7.13
N LEU A 293 -8.55 8.90 6.39
CA LEU A 293 -7.60 8.55 5.32
C LEU A 293 -7.53 9.63 4.23
N ASN A 294 -8.63 10.33 3.95
CA ASN A 294 -8.70 11.32 2.87
C ASN A 294 -8.37 12.77 3.27
N SER A 295 -8.49 13.12 4.56
CA SER A 295 -8.44 14.53 5.02
C SER A 295 -7.03 15.01 5.36
N GLU A 296 -6.21 14.19 6.04
CA GLU A 296 -4.88 14.61 6.49
C GLU A 296 -3.70 13.86 5.84
N LEU A 297 -3.89 12.61 5.41
CA LEU A 297 -2.78 11.79 4.89
C LEU A 297 -2.35 12.16 3.47
N ILE A 298 -3.27 12.70 2.66
CA ILE A 298 -2.99 13.07 1.27
C ILE A 298 -2.09 14.30 1.18
N ASN A 299 -2.15 15.21 2.16
CA ASN A 299 -1.43 16.49 2.14
C ASN A 299 -0.14 16.49 2.99
N PHE A 300 0.20 15.37 3.64
CA PHE A 300 1.41 15.29 4.44
C PHE A 300 2.64 15.17 3.51
N ASP A 301 3.36 16.28 3.36
CA ASP A 301 4.74 16.30 2.90
C ASP A 301 5.67 16.52 4.09
N PHE A 302 6.92 16.08 3.98
CA PHE A 302 8.00 16.48 4.89
C PHE A 302 8.34 17.98 4.70
N LYS A 303 7.37 18.87 4.88
CA LYS A 303 7.61 20.32 4.91
C LYS A 303 7.93 20.71 6.34
N HIS A 304 9.24 20.69 6.61
CA HIS A 304 9.99 21.28 7.73
C HIS A 304 9.46 21.05 9.15
#